data_AF-A0A0G0FXJ4-F1
#
_entry.id   AF-A0A0G0FXJ4-F1
#
_cell.length_a   1.000
_cell.length_b   1.000
_cell.length_c   1.000
_cell.angle_alpha   90.00
_cell.angle_beta   90.00
_cell.angle_gamma   90.00
#
_symmetry.space_group_name_H-M   'P 1'
#
loop_
_entity.id
_entity.type
_entity.pdbx_description
1 polymer ?
#
loop_
_entity_poly.entity_id
_entity_poly.type
_entity_poly.pdbx_seq_one_letter_code
_entity_poly.pdbx_strand_id
1 'polypeptide(L)'
;VVLNNSVSDAVTNELFNKLNLRLNFISLSKFYEQIFQKIPLTIINQSWFLENLSEGNKGPFEVYKRILDIGIALIISLVSLPFIPLIVMLIAVDSKGAIFFKQIRTGHDGKNFTAVNPNFYTYNTI
;
A
#
# COMPACT_ATOMS: atom_id res chain seq x y z
N VAL A 1 17.67 0.01 27.98
CA VAL A 1 18.53 -1.20 27.93
C VAL A 1 18.01 -2.08 26.82
N VAL A 2 18.87 -2.52 25.91
CA VAL A 2 18.46 -3.36 24.77
C VAL A 2 18.74 -4.81 25.13
N LEU A 3 17.70 -5.64 25.15
CA LEU A 3 17.81 -7.05 25.53
C LEU A 3 17.82 -7.94 24.28
N ASN A 4 18.75 -8.89 24.25
CA ASN A 4 18.78 -9.98 23.28
C ASN A 4 17.89 -11.12 23.80
N ASN A 5 17.28 -11.92 22.92
CA ASN A 5 16.43 -13.07 23.29
C ASN A 5 17.20 -14.25 23.96
N SER A 6 18.46 -14.05 24.33
CA SER A 6 19.36 -15.03 24.96
C SER A 6 19.90 -14.55 26.32
N VAL A 7 19.18 -13.68 27.01
CA VAL A 7 19.57 -13.21 28.35
C VAL A 7 19.31 -14.31 29.38
N SER A 8 20.36 -14.71 30.11
CA SER A 8 20.31 -15.67 31.22
C SER A 8 19.37 -15.23 32.33
N ASP A 9 18.61 -16.16 32.91
CA ASP A 9 17.62 -15.93 33.99
C ASP A 9 18.19 -15.14 35.17
N ALA A 10 19.49 -15.26 35.46
CA ALA A 10 20.17 -14.50 36.50
C ALA A 10 20.17 -12.99 36.24
N VAL A 11 20.40 -12.59 34.98
CA VAL A 11 20.41 -11.17 34.57
C VAL A 11 18.98 -10.63 34.50
N THR A 12 18.03 -11.45 34.08
CA THR A 12 16.59 -11.11 34.09
C THR A 12 16.12 -10.78 35.51
N ASN A 13 16.52 -11.57 36.50
CA ASN A 13 16.17 -11.35 37.91
C ASN A 13 16.84 -10.09 38.50
N GLU A 14 18.09 -9.79 38.14
CA GLU A 14 18.75 -8.56 38.58
C GLU A 14 18.10 -7.31 37.97
N LEU A 15 17.72 -7.37 36.68
CA LEU A 15 17.00 -6.30 36.00
C LEU A 15 15.58 -6.12 36.58
N PHE A 16 14.90 -7.21 36.93
CA PHE A 16 13.59 -7.18 37.58
C PHE A 16 13.65 -6.50 38.94
N ASN A 17 14.69 -6.77 39.74
CA ASN A 17 14.91 -6.09 41.02
C ASN A 17 15.19 -4.58 40.88
N LYS A 18 15.52 -4.10 39.68
CA LYS A 18 15.75 -2.67 39.38
C LYS A 18 14.59 -2.00 38.63
N LEU A 19 13.42 -2.65 38.55
CA LEU A 19 12.20 -2.11 37.90
C LEU A 19 11.72 -0.76 38.44
N ASN A 20 11.99 -0.44 39.72
CA ASN A 20 11.63 0.83 40.32
C ASN A 20 12.33 2.07 39.71
N LEU A 21 13.29 1.88 38.80
CA LEU A 21 14.05 2.96 38.15
C LEU A 21 13.39 3.55 36.88
N ARG A 22 12.11 3.27 36.59
CA ARG A 22 11.39 3.76 35.38
C ARG A 22 12.19 3.55 34.08
N LEU A 23 12.80 2.38 33.92
CA LEU A 23 13.59 2.07 32.73
C LEU A 23 12.66 1.53 31.63
N ASN A 24 12.71 2.15 30.45
CA ASN A 24 12.03 1.62 29.26
C ASN A 24 12.86 0.47 28.68
N PHE A 25 12.29 -0.72 28.73
CA PHE A 25 12.85 -1.92 28.11
C PHE A 25 12.34 -2.03 26.68
N ILE A 26 13.25 -1.97 25.70
CA ILE A 26 12.95 -2.13 24.28
C ILE A 26 13.69 -3.38 23.80
N SER A 27 12.98 -4.23 23.05
CA SER A 27 13.61 -5.39 22.41
C SER A 27 14.58 -4.94 21.32
N LEU A 28 15.64 -5.72 21.09
CA LEU A 28 16.61 -5.45 20.03
C LEU A 28 15.92 -5.26 18.67
N SER A 29 14.91 -6.07 18.35
CA SER A 29 14.12 -5.95 17.12
C SER A 29 13.43 -4.60 16.97
N LYS A 30 12.74 -4.12 18.03
CA LYS A 30 12.03 -2.82 18.01
C LYS A 30 13.00 -1.64 17.93
N PHE A 31 14.17 -1.75 18.57
CA PHE A 31 15.20 -0.73 18.49
C PHE A 31 15.76 -0.60 17.07
N TYR A 32 16.06 -1.72 16.42
CA TYR A 32 16.52 -1.74 15.03
C TYR A 32 15.46 -1.20 14.08
N GLU A 33 14.19 -1.58 14.26
CA GLU A 33 13.08 -1.08 13.45
C GLU A 33 12.91 0.44 13.59
N GLN A 34 12.96 0.98 14.81
CA GLN A 34 12.76 2.41 15.05
C GLN A 34 13.86 3.29 14.42
N ILE A 35 15.11 2.83 14.43
CA ILE A 35 16.24 3.61 13.89
C ILE A 35 16.40 3.40 12.39
N PHE A 36 16.31 2.15 11.93
CA PHE A 36 16.66 1.79 10.56
C PHE A 36 15.45 1.54 9.66
N GLN A 37 14.22 1.53 10.20
CA GLN A 37 12.99 1.13 9.50
C GLN A 37 13.15 -0.25 8.81
N LYS A 38 14.02 -1.08 9.36
CA LYS A 38 14.43 -2.39 8.82
C LYS A 38 14.61 -3.35 9.98
N ILE A 39 14.16 -4.59 9.81
CA ILE A 39 14.36 -5.66 10.77
C ILE A 39 15.43 -6.63 10.21
N PRO A 40 16.50 -6.94 10.97
CA PRO A 40 17.50 -7.90 10.53
C PRO A 40 16.93 -9.33 10.50
N LEU A 41 17.17 -10.04 9.40
CA LEU A 41 16.64 -11.40 9.17
C LEU A 41 17.10 -12.42 10.24
N THR A 42 18.26 -12.19 10.86
CA THR A 42 18.82 -13.05 11.91
C THR A 42 17.96 -13.09 13.19
N ILE A 43 17.09 -12.10 13.40
CA ILE A 43 16.26 -11.96 14.62
C ILE A 43 14.79 -12.32 14.33
N ILE A 44 14.41 -12.47 13.06
CA ILE A 44 13.06 -12.87 12.65
C ILE A 44 12.88 -14.36 12.94
N ASN A 45 12.11 -14.66 13.99
CA ASN A 45 11.69 -16.01 14.33
C ASN A 45 10.15 -16.14 14.21
N GLN A 46 9.64 -17.37 14.32
CA GLN A 46 8.21 -17.64 14.17
C GLN A 46 7.34 -16.88 15.18
N SER A 47 7.83 -16.66 16.42
CA SER A 47 7.11 -15.89 17.44
C SER A 47 7.05 -14.41 17.11
N TRP A 48 8.17 -13.80 16.70
CA TRP A 48 8.21 -12.42 16.22
C TRP A 48 7.30 -12.24 14.99
N PHE A 49 7.28 -13.22 14.08
CA PHE A 49 6.43 -13.18 12.89
C PHE A 49 4.94 -13.18 13.27
N LEU A 50 4.52 -13.99 14.22
CA LEU A 50 3.13 -14.02 14.70
C LEU A 50 2.73 -12.73 15.45
N GLU A 51 3.66 -12.12 16.20
CA GLU A 51 3.42 -10.86 16.90
C GLU A 51 3.33 -9.65 15.94
N ASN A 52 4.09 -9.67 14.84
CA ASN A 52 4.14 -8.57 13.86
C ASN A 52 3.25 -8.82 12.64
N LEU A 53 2.71 -10.04 12.48
CA LEU A 53 1.59 -10.36 11.62
C LEU A 53 0.33 -9.65 12.14
N SER A 54 0.26 -8.37 11.82
CA SER A 54 -0.87 -7.50 12.06
C SER A 54 -2.03 -7.81 11.09
N GLU A 55 -2.35 -9.08 10.86
CA GLU A 55 -3.50 -9.50 10.05
C GLU A 55 -4.80 -9.48 10.85
N GLY A 56 -4.74 -9.75 12.16
CA GLY A 56 -5.94 -9.91 12.99
C GLY A 56 -6.76 -8.65 13.30
N ASN A 57 -6.17 -7.45 13.18
CA ASN A 57 -6.81 -6.19 13.62
C ASN A 57 -6.96 -5.12 12.52
N LYS A 58 -6.83 -5.50 11.25
CA LYS A 58 -7.02 -4.57 10.11
C LYS A 58 -8.50 -4.30 9.78
N GLY A 59 -9.42 -5.10 10.28
CA GLY A 59 -10.86 -5.01 9.99
C GLY A 59 -11.45 -3.58 10.01
N PRO A 60 -11.36 -2.84 11.13
CA PRO A 60 -11.93 -1.49 11.20
C PRO A 60 -11.19 -0.47 10.33
N PHE A 61 -9.87 -0.61 10.17
CA PHE A 61 -9.06 0.27 9.33
C PHE A 61 -9.39 0.10 7.83
N GLU A 62 -9.51 -1.14 7.36
CA GLU A 62 -9.86 -1.46 5.98
C GLU A 62 -11.28 -1.00 5.63
N VAL A 63 -12.23 -1.15 6.56
CA VAL A 63 -13.61 -0.64 6.38
C VAL A 63 -13.61 0.88 6.26
N TYR A 64 -12.89 1.59 7.13
CA TYR A 64 -12.78 3.04 7.04
C TYR A 64 -12.15 3.51 5.73
N LYS A 65 -11.06 2.85 5.31
CA LYS A 65 -10.41 3.11 4.03
C LYS A 65 -11.37 2.93 2.86
N ARG A 66 -12.18 1.86 2.87
CA ARG A 66 -13.16 1.59 1.82
C ARG A 66 -14.24 2.66 1.73
N ILE A 67 -14.72 3.17 2.87
CA ILE A 67 -15.72 4.25 2.91
C ILE A 67 -15.11 5.54 2.35
N LEU A 68 -13.87 5.87 2.73
CA LEU A 68 -13.16 7.03 2.19
C LEU A 68 -12.96 6.92 0.68
N ASP A 69 -12.47 5.78 0.19
CA ASP A 69 -12.23 5.58 -1.25
C ASP A 69 -13.52 5.76 -2.06
N ILE A 70 -14.64 5.20 -1.60
CA ILE A 70 -15.94 5.35 -2.26
C ILE A 70 -16.43 6.81 -2.17
N GLY A 71 -16.33 7.44 -1.00
CA GLY A 71 -16.75 8.83 -0.80
C GLY A 71 -15.98 9.81 -1.69
N ILE A 72 -14.65 9.68 -1.73
CA ILE A 72 -13.77 10.49 -2.57
C ILE A 72 -14.06 10.23 -4.05
N ALA A 73 -14.21 8.96 -4.46
CA ALA A 73 -14.54 8.62 -5.83
C ALA A 73 -15.87 9.23 -6.29
N LEU A 74 -16.89 9.23 -5.43
CA LEU A 74 -18.19 9.85 -5.74
C LEU A 74 -18.09 11.36 -5.88
N ILE A 75 -17.34 12.03 -4.99
CA ILE A 75 -17.13 13.49 -5.06
C ILE A 75 -16.39 13.85 -6.34
N ILE A 76 -15.28 13.16 -6.65
CA ILE A 76 -14.51 13.40 -7.87
C ILE A 76 -15.38 13.12 -9.10
N SER A 77 -16.16 12.04 -9.10
CA SER A 77 -17.06 11.70 -10.20
C SER A 77 -18.08 12.81 -10.44
N LEU A 78 -18.74 13.30 -9.40
CA LEU A 78 -19.74 14.37 -9.51
C LEU A 78 -19.13 15.68 -10.02
N VAL A 79 -17.95 16.04 -9.52
CA VAL A 79 -17.22 17.24 -9.97
C VAL A 79 -16.72 17.08 -11.40
N SER A 80 -16.30 15.88 -11.81
CA SER A 80 -15.80 15.59 -13.16
C SER A 80 -16.91 15.51 -14.21
N LEU A 81 -18.16 15.22 -13.80
CA LEU A 81 -19.32 15.03 -14.66
C LEU A 81 -19.56 16.18 -15.67
N PRO A 82 -19.49 17.48 -15.28
CA PRO A 82 -19.58 18.58 -16.24
C PRO A 82 -18.35 18.73 -17.15
N PHE A 83 -17.17 18.23 -16.75
CA PHE A 83 -15.95 18.32 -17.57
C PHE A 83 -15.85 17.20 -18.61
N ILE A 84 -16.49 16.04 -18.38
CA ILE A 84 -16.52 14.93 -19.34
C ILE A 84 -17.01 15.37 -20.74
N PRO A 85 -18.17 16.03 -20.91
CA PRO A 85 -18.62 16.44 -22.24
C PRO A 85 -17.70 17.49 -22.89
N LEU A 86 -17.07 18.36 -22.09
CA LEU A 86 -16.08 19.32 -22.59
C LEU A 86 -14.84 18.60 -23.15
N ILE A 87 -14.32 17.62 -22.42
CA ILE A 87 -13.17 16.80 -22.86
C ILE A 87 -13.53 16.00 -24.12
N VAL A 88 -14.71 15.40 -24.16
CA VAL A 88 -15.19 14.65 -25.34
C VAL A 88 -15.32 15.58 -26.56
N MET A 89 -15.85 16.79 -26.38
CA MET A 89 -15.96 17.78 -27.46
C MET A 89 -14.59 18.23 -27.95
N LEU A 90 -13.64 18.50 -27.05
CA LEU A 90 -12.28 18.86 -27.42
C LEU A 90 -11.59 17.74 -28.21
N ILE A 91 -11.70 16.48 -27.78
CA ILE A 91 -11.14 15.33 -28.51
C ILE A 91 -11.82 15.14 -29.87
N ALA A 92 -13.13 15.38 -29.96
CA ALA A 92 -13.87 15.28 -31.22
C ALA A 92 -13.50 16.39 -32.22
N VAL A 93 -13.10 17.57 -31.74
CA VAL A 93 -12.64 18.68 -32.59
C VAL A 93 -11.17 18.50 -32.98
N ASP A 94 -10.33 18.01 -32.07
CA ASP A 94 -8.89 17.83 -32.29
C ASP A 94 -8.56 16.56 -33.12
N SER A 95 -9.37 15.51 -32.99
CA SER A 95 -9.17 14.25 -33.74
C SER A 95 -10.31 13.99 -34.74
N LYS A 96 -9.96 13.81 -36.03
CA LYS A 96 -10.88 13.34 -37.09
C LYS A 96 -11.15 11.82 -37.04
N GLY A 97 -10.75 11.13 -35.97
CA GLY A 97 -10.78 9.67 -35.85
C GLY A 97 -11.49 9.17 -34.59
N ALA A 98 -11.73 7.87 -34.50
CA ALA A 98 -12.43 7.25 -33.37
C ALA A 98 -11.78 7.57 -32.01
N ILE A 99 -12.58 8.02 -31.04
CA ILE A 99 -12.19 8.42 -29.67
C ILE A 99 -11.42 7.31 -28.93
N PHE A 100 -11.72 6.06 -29.25
CA PHE A 100 -11.12 4.89 -28.64
C PHE A 100 -10.47 3.98 -29.69
N PHE A 101 -9.19 3.69 -29.50
CA PHE A 101 -8.47 2.67 -30.24
C PHE A 101 -8.68 1.31 -29.57
N LYS A 102 -9.09 0.32 -30.36
CA LYS A 102 -9.30 -1.06 -29.90
C LYS A 102 -8.07 -1.89 -30.29
N GLN A 103 -7.33 -2.38 -29.30
CA GLN A 103 -6.23 -3.30 -29.51
C GLN A 103 -6.63 -4.70 -29.01
N ILE A 104 -6.51 -5.72 -29.85
CA ILE A 104 -6.67 -7.11 -29.42
C ILE A 104 -5.38 -7.52 -28.69
N ARG A 105 -5.50 -7.94 -27.44
CA ARG A 105 -4.39 -8.49 -26.63
C ARG A 105 -4.75 -9.88 -26.13
N THR A 106 -3.75 -10.72 -26.02
CA THR A 106 -3.90 -12.06 -25.46
C THR A 106 -3.93 -11.94 -23.93
N GLY A 107 -5.02 -12.39 -23.31
CA GLY A 107 -5.24 -12.35 -21.86
C GLY A 107 -5.00 -13.69 -21.19
N HIS A 108 -5.58 -13.86 -19.99
CA HIS A 108 -5.47 -15.09 -19.22
C HIS A 108 -5.98 -16.30 -20.02
N ASP A 109 -5.24 -17.41 -19.96
CA ASP A 109 -5.46 -18.65 -20.73
C ASP A 109 -5.49 -18.51 -22.26
N GLY A 110 -4.78 -17.52 -22.82
CA GLY A 110 -4.70 -17.35 -24.27
C GLY A 110 -5.97 -16.77 -24.91
N LYS A 111 -6.96 -16.40 -24.09
CA LYS A 111 -8.20 -15.78 -24.58
C LYS A 111 -7.91 -14.34 -24.99
N ASN A 112 -8.22 -14.01 -26.23
CA ASN A 112 -8.12 -12.65 -26.73
C ASN A 112 -9.15 -11.76 -26.01
N PHE A 113 -8.69 -10.63 -25.48
CA PHE A 113 -9.55 -9.57 -24.98
C PHE A 113 -9.25 -8.27 -25.74
N THR A 114 -10.28 -7.45 -25.89
CA THR A 114 -10.13 -6.14 -26.53
C THR A 114 -9.78 -5.12 -25.47
N ALA A 115 -8.54 -4.63 -25.49
CA ALA A 115 -8.13 -3.49 -24.70
C ALA A 115 -8.57 -2.20 -25.42
N VAL A 116 -9.36 -1.38 -24.73
CA VAL A 116 -9.87 -0.10 -25.25
C VAL A 116 -9.03 1.01 -24.63
N ASN A 117 -8.22 1.68 -25.44
CA ASN A 117 -7.38 2.80 -25.00
C ASN A 117 -7.83 4.11 -25.68
N PRO A 118 -7.76 5.27 -25.00
CA PRO A 118 -8.01 6.55 -25.65
C PRO A 118 -6.95 6.80 -26.73
N ASN A 119 -7.37 7.29 -27.89
CA ASN A 119 -6.47 7.52 -29.01
C ASN A 119 -5.74 8.86 -28.86
N PHE A 120 -4.46 8.82 -28.47
CA PHE A 120 -3.61 10.01 -28.29
C PHE A 120 -2.64 10.25 -29.46
N TYR A 121 -2.62 9.42 -30.50
CA TYR A 121 -1.61 9.47 -31.56
C TYR A 121 -2.16 10.17 -32.81
N THR A 122 -2.23 11.50 -32.80
CA THR A 122 -2.52 12.28 -34.02
C THR A 122 -1.61 13.51 -34.18
N TYR A 123 -0.35 13.41 -33.77
CA TYR A 123 0.66 14.47 -33.94
C TYR A 123 2.03 13.92 -34.34
N ASN A 124 2.10 13.18 -35.45
CA ASN A 124 3.33 13.14 -36.28
C ASN A 124 3.08 12.32 -37.54
N THR A 125 2.68 12.99 -38.62
CA THR A 125 2.94 12.54 -39.99
C THR A 125 2.73 13.72 -40.94
N ILE A 126 3.77 14.56 -41.04
CA ILE A 126 4.15 15.27 -42.28
C ILE A 126 5.63 14.97 -42.48
#